data_AF-A0A7C5K809-F1
#
_entry.id   AF-A0A7C5K809-F1
#
_cell.length_a   1.000
_cell.length_b   1.000
_cell.length_c   1.000
_cell.angle_alpha   90.00
_cell.angle_beta   90.00
_cell.angle_gamma   90.00
#
_symmetry.space_group_name_H-M   'P 1'
#
loop_
_entity.id
_entity.type
_entity.pdbx_description
1 polymer ?
#
loop_
_entity_poly.entity_id
_entity_poly.type
_entity_poly.pdbx_seq_one_letter_code
_entity_poly.pdbx_strand_id
1 'polypeptide(L)'
;MAGESQTVFRRVSHRFYLPDLRAPVLTGAEARHARQVLRLRPGDELTVFDGRGHEARCRLGDAGRLEILHHTTTPPLPCRVTLAQAITKKHMDWIIQKATELGVAAIVPLVTDRTIVRTAKPDRWRE
;
A
#
# COMPACT_ATOMS: atom_id res chain seq x y z
N MET A 1 -20.41 18.71 -28.11
CA MET A 1 -21.23 18.46 -26.90
C MET A 1 -20.32 17.75 -25.91
N ALA A 2 -19.97 18.44 -24.84
CA ALA A 2 -18.91 18.05 -23.91
C ALA A 2 -19.35 16.84 -23.08
N GLY A 3 -18.49 15.83 -23.03
CA GLY A 3 -18.69 14.63 -22.24
C GLY A 3 -18.74 14.97 -20.75
N GLU A 4 -19.83 14.58 -20.12
CA GLU A 4 -19.98 14.63 -18.67
C GLU A 4 -18.89 13.78 -18.02
N SER A 5 -17.88 14.47 -17.46
CA SER A 5 -16.98 13.89 -16.47
C SER A 5 -17.81 13.50 -15.25
N GLN A 6 -18.27 12.25 -15.23
CA GLN A 6 -18.76 11.63 -14.02
C GLN A 6 -17.56 11.51 -13.06
N THR A 7 -17.41 12.53 -12.23
CA THR A 7 -16.60 12.46 -11.01
C THR A 7 -17.31 11.47 -10.10
N VAL A 8 -17.01 10.19 -10.30
CA VAL A 8 -17.44 9.12 -9.39
C VAL A 8 -16.76 9.42 -8.06
N PHE A 9 -17.54 9.91 -7.10
CA PHE A 9 -17.15 9.92 -5.70
C PHE A 9 -16.76 8.48 -5.36
N ARG A 10 -15.45 8.19 -5.37
CA ARG A 10 -14.89 6.89 -5.02
C ARG A 10 -15.29 6.64 -3.57
N ARG A 11 -16.36 5.86 -3.37
CA ARG A 11 -16.73 5.34 -2.05
C ARG A 11 -15.46 4.74 -1.45
N VAL A 12 -15.03 5.27 -0.30
CA VAL A 12 -13.78 4.85 0.34
C VAL A 12 -13.89 3.35 0.61
N SER A 13 -13.17 2.56 -0.18
CA SER A 13 -13.14 1.11 -0.10
C SER A 13 -11.89 0.70 0.68
N HIS A 14 -12.02 -0.25 1.61
CA HIS A 14 -10.89 -0.76 2.37
C HIS A 14 -9.83 -1.37 1.44
N ARG A 15 -8.55 -1.09 1.70
CA ARG A 15 -7.43 -1.48 0.84
C ARG A 15 -6.52 -2.49 1.54
N PHE A 16 -6.13 -3.54 0.83
CA PHE A 16 -5.21 -4.57 1.32
C PHE A 16 -4.05 -4.76 0.35
N TYR A 17 -2.84 -4.89 0.89
CA TYR A 17 -1.67 -5.24 0.09
C TYR A 17 -1.65 -6.75 -0.16
N LEU A 18 -1.54 -7.16 -1.42
CA LEU A 18 -1.30 -8.55 -1.82
C LEU A 18 -0.28 -8.57 -2.96
N PRO A 19 0.88 -9.24 -2.82
CA PRO A 19 1.95 -9.21 -3.82
C PRO A 19 1.61 -9.93 -5.13
N ASP A 20 0.54 -10.75 -5.15
CA ASP A 20 0.00 -11.38 -6.36
C ASP A 20 -1.53 -11.19 -6.40
N LEU A 21 -2.02 -10.63 -7.51
CA LEU A 21 -3.43 -10.33 -7.73
C LEU A 21 -4.13 -11.32 -8.67
N ARG A 22 -3.46 -12.38 -9.15
CA ARG A 22 -4.06 -13.33 -10.12
C ARG A 22 -5.16 -14.21 -9.52
N ALA A 23 -4.96 -14.65 -8.29
CA ALA A 23 -5.94 -15.42 -7.52
C ALA A 23 -5.94 -14.89 -6.07
N PRO A 24 -6.44 -13.67 -5.85
CA PRO A 24 -6.24 -12.98 -4.59
C PRO A 24 -7.07 -13.61 -3.47
N VAL A 25 -6.43 -13.84 -2.33
CA VAL A 25 -7.05 -14.40 -1.13
C VAL A 25 -6.50 -13.66 0.08
N LEU A 26 -7.39 -13.18 0.95
CA LEU A 26 -6.99 -12.65 2.25
C LEU A 26 -6.64 -13.83 3.16
N THR A 27 -5.40 -13.86 3.63
CA THR A 27 -4.90 -14.84 4.60
C THR A 27 -4.26 -14.13 5.78
N GLY A 28 -3.79 -14.86 6.80
CA GLY A 28 -2.96 -14.29 7.87
C GLY A 28 -3.52 -13.03 8.53
N ALA A 29 -2.70 -11.97 8.54
CA ALA A 29 -3.01 -10.71 9.21
C ALA A 29 -4.13 -9.94 8.49
N GLU A 30 -4.16 -9.99 7.16
CA GLU A 30 -5.12 -9.31 6.29
C GLU A 30 -6.52 -9.89 6.48
N ALA A 31 -6.66 -11.21 6.55
CA ALA A 31 -7.92 -11.89 6.84
C ALA A 31 -8.45 -11.53 8.23
N ARG A 32 -7.55 -11.50 9.23
CA ARG A 32 -7.89 -11.10 10.60
C ARG A 32 -8.32 -9.63 10.65
N HIS A 33 -7.60 -8.73 9.99
CA HIS A 33 -7.93 -7.30 9.94
C HIS A 33 -9.30 -7.08 9.26
N ALA A 34 -9.54 -7.73 8.12
CA ALA A 34 -10.82 -7.67 7.41
C ALA A 34 -11.99 -8.12 8.30
N ARG A 35 -11.87 -9.24 9.02
CA ARG A 35 -12.97 -9.83 9.78
C ARG A 35 -13.15 -9.25 11.19
N GLN A 36 -12.07 -9.02 11.93
CA GLN A 36 -12.14 -8.68 13.35
C GLN A 36 -12.13 -7.16 13.57
N VAL A 37 -11.39 -6.43 12.74
CA VAL A 37 -11.25 -4.97 12.87
C VAL A 37 -12.30 -4.28 12.00
N LEU A 38 -12.29 -4.57 10.71
CA LEU A 38 -13.19 -3.92 9.74
C LEU A 38 -14.58 -4.57 9.67
N ARG A 39 -14.71 -5.81 10.19
CA ARG A 39 -15.97 -6.57 10.25
C ARG A 39 -16.62 -6.81 8.88
N LEU A 40 -15.79 -6.94 7.84
CA LEU A 40 -16.23 -7.26 6.49
C LEU A 40 -16.84 -8.65 6.41
N ARG A 41 -17.88 -8.78 5.59
CA ARG A 41 -18.65 -10.00 5.35
C ARG A 41 -18.53 -10.42 3.88
N PRO A 42 -18.77 -11.70 3.57
CA PRO A 42 -19.00 -12.11 2.19
C PRO A 42 -20.04 -11.21 1.51
N GLY A 43 -19.73 -10.73 0.31
CA GLY A 43 -20.52 -9.74 -0.43
C GLY A 43 -19.96 -8.31 -0.38
N ASP A 44 -19.15 -7.96 0.62
CA ASP A 44 -18.58 -6.60 0.72
C ASP A 44 -17.51 -6.34 -0.35
N GLU A 45 -17.42 -5.09 -0.83
CA GLU A 45 -16.40 -4.66 -1.79
C GLU A 45 -15.15 -4.10 -1.09
N LEU A 46 -13.98 -4.53 -1.56
CA LEU A 46 -12.68 -4.04 -1.12
C LEU A 46 -11.74 -3.85 -2.32
N THR A 47 -10.60 -3.22 -2.10
CA THR A 47 -9.54 -3.08 -3.11
C THR A 47 -8.28 -3.82 -2.66
N VAL A 48 -7.66 -4.55 -3.57
CA VAL A 48 -6.32 -5.13 -3.38
C VAL A 48 -5.30 -4.48 -4.29
N PHE A 49 -4.05 -4.38 -3.87
CA PHE A 49 -2.97 -3.78 -4.65
C PHE A 49 -1.63 -4.48 -4.41
N ASP A 50 -0.74 -4.46 -5.40
CA ASP A 50 0.54 -5.20 -5.37
C ASP A 50 1.78 -4.33 -5.10
N GLY A 51 1.59 -3.01 -4.96
CA GLY A 51 2.68 -2.04 -4.79
C GLY A 51 3.51 -1.78 -6.05
N ARG A 52 3.12 -2.35 -7.20
CA ARG A 52 3.78 -2.16 -8.51
C ARG A 52 2.92 -1.34 -9.48
N GLY A 53 1.87 -0.73 -8.96
CA GLY A 53 0.92 0.08 -9.71
C GLY A 53 -0.33 -0.68 -10.14
N HIS A 54 -0.47 -1.97 -9.81
CA HIS A 54 -1.69 -2.72 -10.12
C HIS A 54 -2.63 -2.77 -8.91
N GLU A 55 -3.91 -2.56 -9.18
CA GLU A 55 -5.00 -2.67 -8.23
C GLU A 55 -6.14 -3.50 -8.83
N ALA A 56 -6.90 -4.15 -7.96
CA ALA A 56 -8.16 -4.78 -8.32
C ALA A 56 -9.24 -4.44 -7.30
N ARG A 57 -10.40 -4.00 -7.76
CA ARG A 57 -11.61 -3.96 -6.94
C ARG A 57 -12.19 -5.37 -6.91
N CYS A 58 -12.48 -5.86 -5.72
CA CYS A 58 -12.94 -7.21 -5.50
C CYS A 58 -14.20 -7.25 -4.63
N ARG A 59 -14.98 -8.32 -4.81
CA ARG A 59 -16.00 -8.74 -3.84
C ARG A 59 -15.39 -9.81 -2.93
N LEU A 60 -15.56 -9.64 -1.63
CA LEU A 60 -15.15 -10.62 -0.63
C LEU A 60 -16.09 -11.83 -0.69
N GLY A 61 -15.52 -13.02 -0.84
CA GLY A 61 -16.22 -14.29 -0.75
C GLY A 61 -15.89 -15.05 0.53
N ASP A 62 -16.32 -16.31 0.57
CA ASP A 62 -16.03 -17.21 1.67
C ASP A 62 -14.54 -17.53 1.79
N ALA A 63 -14.13 -17.88 3.01
CA ALA A 63 -12.75 -18.21 3.34
C ALA A 63 -11.70 -17.15 2.91
N GLY A 64 -12.11 -15.90 2.66
CA GLY A 64 -11.22 -14.81 2.27
C GLY A 64 -10.91 -14.77 0.77
N ARG A 65 -11.53 -15.62 -0.07
CA ARG A 65 -11.38 -15.56 -1.52
C ARG A 65 -11.93 -14.25 -2.07
N LEU A 66 -11.26 -13.69 -3.07
CA LEU A 66 -11.67 -12.42 -3.66
C LEU A 66 -12.06 -12.62 -5.12
N GLU A 67 -13.31 -12.29 -5.44
CA GLU A 67 -13.80 -12.23 -6.83
C GLU A 67 -13.40 -10.87 -7.41
N ILE A 68 -12.63 -10.86 -8.50
CA ILE A 68 -12.19 -9.61 -9.13
C ILE A 68 -13.33 -9.03 -9.97
N LEU A 69 -13.72 -7.80 -9.66
CA LEU A 69 -14.75 -7.05 -10.38
C LEU A 69 -14.14 -6.13 -11.45
N HIS A 70 -12.98 -5.53 -11.16
CA HIS A 70 -12.34 -4.57 -12.05
C HIS A 70 -10.84 -4.42 -11.74
N HIS A 71 -10.01 -4.32 -12.78
CA HIS A 71 -8.58 -4.01 -12.66
C HIS A 71 -8.30 -2.54 -12.95
N THR A 72 -7.37 -1.96 -12.20
CA THR A 72 -6.87 -0.60 -12.43
C THR A 72 -5.35 -0.60 -12.39
N THR A 73 -4.73 0.15 -13.29
CA THR A 73 -3.28 0.36 -13.30
C THR A 73 -3.00 1.84 -13.11
N THR A 74 -2.11 2.16 -12.17
CA THR A 74 -1.62 3.51 -11.94
C THR A 74 -0.23 3.62 -12.57
N PRO A 75 0.00 4.57 -13.50
CA PRO A 75 1.32 4.77 -14.08
C PRO A 75 2.30 5.27 -13.01
N PRO A 76 3.61 5.04 -13.19
CA PRO A 76 4.63 5.61 -12.31
C PRO A 76 4.56 7.14 -12.32
N LEU A 77 5.02 7.76 -11.23
CA LEU A 77 5.14 9.22 -11.15
C LEU A 77 6.10 9.74 -12.24
N PRO A 78 5.84 10.94 -12.79
CA PRO A 78 6.66 11.51 -13.87
C PRO A 78 8.08 11.85 -13.44
N CYS A 79 8.32 11.95 -12.13
CA CYS A 79 9.64 12.18 -11.54
C CYS A 79 9.96 11.07 -10.54
N ARG A 80 11.20 10.58 -10.56
CA ARG A 80 11.72 9.60 -9.59
C ARG A 80 12.62 10.29 -8.59
N VAL A 81 12.13 10.46 -7.36
CA VAL A 81 12.90 11.04 -6.26
C VAL A 81 13.52 9.92 -5.42
N THR A 82 14.82 10.02 -5.14
CA THR A 82 15.52 9.16 -4.17
C THR A 82 15.90 10.00 -2.95
N LEU A 83 15.44 9.61 -1.77
CA LEU A 83 15.76 10.27 -0.51
C LEU A 83 16.96 9.58 0.16
N ALA A 84 18.10 10.26 0.19
CA ALA A 84 19.24 9.82 0.99
C ALA A 84 19.10 10.39 2.42
N GLN A 85 18.77 9.53 3.40
CA GLN A 85 18.39 9.94 4.75
C GLN A 85 19.37 9.39 5.79
N ALA A 86 20.01 10.27 6.55
CA ALA A 86 20.81 9.84 7.71
C ALA A 86 19.93 9.10 8.74
N ILE A 87 20.41 7.96 9.26
CA ILE A 87 19.64 7.15 10.21
C ILE A 87 19.40 7.95 11.50
N THR A 88 18.12 8.09 11.87
CA THR A 88 17.71 8.80 13.10
C THR A 88 17.20 7.83 14.16
N LYS A 89 17.39 8.17 15.44
CA LYS A 89 16.97 7.31 16.57
C LYS A 89 15.45 7.27 16.79
N LYS A 90 14.75 8.39 16.55
CA LYS A 90 13.35 8.57 17.01
C LYS A 90 12.33 8.82 15.90
N HIS A 91 12.76 9.14 14.66
CA HIS A 91 11.84 9.64 13.63
C HIS A 91 11.88 8.86 12.31
N MET A 92 12.65 7.78 12.24
CA MET A 92 12.83 7.05 10.98
C MET A 92 11.50 6.55 10.39
N ASP A 93 10.63 5.96 11.22
CA ASP A 93 9.32 5.45 10.76
C ASP A 93 8.44 6.58 10.22
N TRP A 94 8.44 7.74 10.88
CA TRP A 94 7.71 8.92 10.41
C TRP A 94 8.27 9.45 9.09
N ILE A 95 9.60 9.50 8.94
CA ILE A 95 10.25 9.92 7.69
C ILE A 95 9.89 8.98 6.55
N ILE A 96 9.91 7.66 6.79
CA ILE A 96 9.54 6.66 5.79
C ILE A 96 8.09 6.85 5.36
N GLN A 97 7.18 6.98 6.33
CA GLN A 97 5.77 7.22 6.03
C GLN A 97 5.58 8.47 5.16
N LYS A 98 6.20 9.60 5.54
CA LYS A 98 6.02 10.86 4.80
C LYS A 98 6.73 10.89 3.46
N ALA A 99 7.87 10.23 3.34
CA ALA A 99 8.53 10.04 2.06
C ALA A 99 7.65 9.23 1.09
N THR A 100 7.03 8.13 1.56
CA THR A 100 6.11 7.32 0.77
C THR A 100 4.85 8.09 0.37
N GLU A 101 4.24 8.85 1.29
CA GLU A 101 3.08 9.72 1.00
C GLU A 101 3.40 10.81 -0.04
N LEU A 102 4.64 11.32 -0.04
CA LEU A 102 5.13 12.30 -1.02
C LEU A 102 5.58 11.67 -2.36
N GLY A 103 5.50 10.36 -2.50
CA GLY A 103 5.87 9.66 -3.74
C GLY A 103 7.38 9.46 -3.93
N VAL A 104 8.17 9.44 -2.86
CA VAL A 104 9.59 9.06 -2.94
C VAL A 104 9.70 7.61 -3.44
N ALA A 105 10.49 7.41 -4.49
CA ALA A 105 10.63 6.12 -5.15
C ALA A 105 11.61 5.18 -4.44
N ALA A 106 12.58 5.75 -3.71
CA ALA A 106 13.56 4.99 -2.94
C ALA A 106 14.08 5.80 -1.76
N ILE A 107 14.30 5.13 -0.62
CA ILE A 107 14.93 5.71 0.57
C ILE A 107 16.24 4.98 0.80
N VAL A 108 17.35 5.72 0.79
CA VAL A 108 18.70 5.20 1.04
C VAL A 108 19.12 5.63 2.45
N PRO A 109 19.11 4.73 3.45
CA PRO A 109 19.57 5.06 4.79
C PRO A 109 21.09 5.27 4.79
N LEU A 110 21.55 6.41 5.31
CA LEU A 110 22.97 6.78 5.38
C LEU A 110 23.51 6.68 6.80
N VAL A 111 24.72 6.14 6.93
CA VAL A 111 25.55 6.27 8.13
C VAL A 111 26.57 7.37 7.85
N THR A 112 26.49 8.46 8.60
CA THR A 112 27.37 9.63 8.52
C THR A 112 28.18 9.80 9.80
N ASP A 113 29.17 10.69 9.81
CA ASP A 113 30.09 10.91 10.95
C ASP A 113 29.40 11.08 12.31
N ARG A 114 28.27 11.78 12.34
CA ARG A 114 27.48 12.06 13.56
C ARG A 114 26.30 11.13 13.77
N THR A 115 26.22 10.04 13.00
CA THR A 115 25.13 9.07 13.12
C THR A 115 25.28 8.26 14.41
N ILE A 116 24.30 8.42 15.31
CA ILE A 116 24.27 7.76 16.61
C ILE A 116 23.90 6.27 16.48
N VAL A 117 23.03 5.93 15.52
CA VAL A 117 22.55 4.55 15.30
C VAL A 117 23.23 3.98 14.05
N ARG A 118 24.17 3.06 14.25
CA ARG A 118 24.98 2.48 13.16
C ARG A 118 24.38 1.23 12.52
N THR A 119 23.25 0.74 13.03
CA THR A 119 22.58 -0.46 12.51
C THR A 119 21.25 -0.07 11.88
N ALA A 120 21.15 -0.25 10.56
CA ALA A 120 19.86 -0.23 9.89
C ALA A 120 19.10 -1.53 10.20
N LYS A 121 17.80 -1.43 10.48
CA LYS A 121 16.90 -2.59 10.59
C LYS A 121 15.96 -2.59 9.38
N PRO A 122 16.43 -2.99 8.18
CA PRO A 122 15.70 -2.80 6.93
C PRO A 122 14.37 -3.54 6.89
N ASP A 123 14.25 -4.69 7.56
CA ASP A 123 13.00 -5.47 7.56
C ASP A 123 11.85 -4.72 8.22
N ARG A 124 12.13 -3.98 9.30
CA ARG A 124 11.14 -3.12 9.97
C ARG A 124 10.58 -2.02 9.07
N TRP A 125 11.34 -1.59 8.05
CA TRP A 125 10.97 -0.47 7.18
C TRP A 125 10.31 -0.92 5.88
N ARG A 126 10.18 -2.23 5.67
CA ARG A 126 9.55 -2.83 4.49
C ARG A 126 8.11 -3.29 4.73
N GLU A 127 7.73 -3.39 6.00
CA GLU A 127 6.36 -3.66 6.47
C GLU A 127 5.52 -2.37 6.49
#